data_AF-A0AAD9Z5P7-F1
#
_entry.id   AF-A0AAD9Z5P7-F1
#
_cell.length_a   1.000
_cell.length_b   1.000
_cell.length_c   1.000
_cell.angle_alpha   90.00
_cell.angle_beta   90.00
_cell.angle_gamma   90.00
#
_symmetry.space_group_name_H-M   'P 1'
#
loop_
_entity.id
_entity.type
_entity.pdbx_description
1 polymer ?
#
loop_
_entity_poly.entity_id
_entity_poly.type
_entity_poly.pdbx_seq_one_letter_code
_entity_poly.pdbx_strand_id
1 'polypeptide(L)'
;MSQFFEAVSWRRWVCSCRVLPFFFKHSRPLREASLVISHAGSGSIFETLRLAKPLIVVVNEDLMDNHQSELAEELAERKHLYCARPQTLTQIIAGLDVESLLPYHPGDATPVAKLINHFLGLPDD
;
A
#
# COMPACT_ATOMS: atom_id res chain seq x y z
N MET A 1 19.60 3.16 6.53
CA MET A 1 18.61 2.46 5.69
C MET A 1 19.06 1.09 5.17
N SER A 2 20.31 0.63 5.40
CA SER A 2 20.83 -0.60 4.78
C SER A 2 20.90 -1.85 5.67
N GLN A 3 20.30 -1.85 6.87
CA GLN A 3 20.47 -2.94 7.83
C GLN A 3 19.22 -3.78 8.12
N PHE A 4 18.08 -3.52 7.49
CA PHE A 4 16.82 -4.23 7.81
C PHE A 4 16.54 -5.47 6.93
N PHE A 5 17.41 -5.81 5.98
CA PHE A 5 17.15 -6.85 4.98
C PHE A 5 17.99 -8.13 5.14
N GLU A 6 18.85 -8.24 6.16
CA GLU A 6 19.54 -9.51 6.43
C GLU A 6 18.67 -10.42 7.30
N ALA A 7 18.36 -11.60 6.73
CA ALA A 7 17.78 -12.78 7.36
C ALA A 7 16.25 -12.83 7.55
N VAL A 8 15.50 -12.83 6.45
CA VAL A 8 14.24 -13.59 6.38
C VAL A 8 14.48 -14.84 5.53
N SER A 9 14.29 -16.02 6.11
CA SER A 9 14.45 -17.31 5.42
C SER A 9 13.25 -17.57 4.49
N TRP A 10 13.36 -17.16 3.24
CA TRP A 10 12.36 -17.29 2.16
C TRP A 10 12.12 -18.73 1.64
N ARG A 11 12.35 -19.77 2.45
CA ARG A 11 12.42 -21.17 1.99
C ARG A 11 11.10 -21.79 1.50
N ARG A 12 9.97 -21.09 1.59
CA ARG A 12 8.64 -21.62 1.17
C ARG A 12 8.07 -20.95 -0.07
N TRP A 13 8.73 -19.92 -0.60
CA TRP A 13 8.34 -19.24 -1.84
C TRP A 13 9.59 -19.08 -2.71
N VAL A 14 9.61 -19.68 -3.90
CA VAL A 14 10.61 -19.34 -4.93
C VAL A 14 10.20 -17.98 -5.50
N CYS A 15 10.46 -16.91 -4.74
CA CYS A 15 10.09 -15.54 -5.09
C CYS A 15 11.32 -14.74 -5.52
N SER A 16 11.31 -14.25 -6.76
CA SER A 16 12.23 -13.21 -7.19
C SER A 16 11.83 -11.89 -6.52
N CYS A 17 12.53 -11.48 -5.46
CA CYS A 17 12.30 -10.18 -4.82
C CYS A 17 12.99 -9.06 -5.62
N ARG A 18 12.26 -7.98 -5.92
CA ARG A 18 12.82 -6.79 -6.57
C ARG A 18 12.59 -5.58 -5.68
N VAL A 19 13.67 -4.97 -5.21
CA VAL A 19 13.61 -3.70 -4.47
C VAL A 19 13.55 -2.57 -5.48
N LEU A 20 12.57 -1.68 -5.35
CA LEU A 20 12.37 -0.53 -6.23
C LEU A 20 12.40 0.75 -5.41
N PRO A 21 13.16 1.78 -5.84
CA PRO A 21 13.30 3.03 -5.08
C PRO A 21 12.05 3.92 -5.16
N PHE A 22 11.26 3.84 -6.25
CA PHE A 22 10.03 4.63 -6.42
C PHE A 22 9.06 3.95 -7.38
N PHE A 23 7.75 4.13 -7.16
CA PHE A 23 6.68 3.63 -8.04
C PHE A 23 5.93 4.79 -8.70
N PHE A 24 5.65 4.64 -9.99
CA PHE A 24 4.73 5.49 -10.75
C PHE A 24 3.66 4.60 -11.38
N LYS A 25 2.47 5.21 -11.60
CA LYS A 25 1.18 4.72 -12.15
C LYS A 25 1.22 3.67 -13.28
N HIS A 26 2.38 3.44 -13.89
CA HIS A 26 2.60 2.54 -15.03
C HIS A 26 3.77 1.56 -14.86
N SER A 27 4.23 1.31 -13.63
CA SER A 27 5.33 0.38 -13.41
C SER A 27 4.89 -1.06 -13.73
N ARG A 28 5.43 -1.66 -14.80
CA ARG A 28 5.26 -3.10 -15.13
C ARG A 28 5.48 -4.02 -13.92
N PRO A 29 6.48 -3.77 -13.04
CA PRO A 29 6.70 -4.60 -11.85
C PRO A 29 5.49 -4.70 -10.92
N LEU A 30 4.72 -3.62 -10.74
CA LEU A 30 3.57 -3.62 -9.83
C LEU A 30 2.40 -4.47 -10.39
N ARG A 31 2.27 -4.54 -11.72
CA ARG A 31 1.29 -5.39 -12.40
C ARG A 31 1.67 -6.86 -12.36
N GLU A 32 2.95 -7.16 -12.46
CA GLU A 32 3.49 -8.53 -12.41
C GLU A 32 3.61 -9.06 -10.98
N ALA A 33 3.70 -8.18 -9.98
CA ALA A 33 3.80 -8.57 -8.59
C ALA A 33 2.57 -9.36 -8.11
N SER A 34 2.84 -10.42 -7.34
CA SER A 34 1.84 -11.20 -6.60
C SER A 34 1.60 -10.64 -5.20
N LEU A 35 2.57 -9.91 -4.65
CA LEU A 35 2.52 -9.26 -3.35
C LEU A 35 3.38 -7.99 -3.39
N VAL A 36 2.89 -6.92 -2.80
CA VAL A 36 3.61 -5.66 -2.67
C VAL A 36 3.85 -5.37 -1.19
N ILE A 37 5.07 -4.97 -0.85
CA ILE A 37 5.44 -4.49 0.48
C ILE A 37 5.90 -3.05 0.33
N SER A 38 5.23 -2.11 1.00
CA SER A 38 5.52 -0.69 0.89
C SER A 38 5.68 -0.06 2.27
N HIS A 39 6.50 0.98 2.37
CA HIS A 39 6.38 1.94 3.48
C HIS A 39 5.05 2.70 3.35
N ALA A 40 4.51 3.23 4.44
CA ALA A 40 3.16 3.84 4.50
C ALA A 40 2.93 5.14 3.68
N GLY A 41 3.65 5.33 2.57
CA GLY A 41 3.38 6.40 1.62
C GLY A 41 2.00 6.22 0.95
N SER A 42 1.10 7.17 1.17
CA SER A 42 -0.29 7.15 0.68
C SER A 42 -0.41 6.94 -0.83
N GLY A 43 0.47 7.53 -1.63
CA GLY A 43 0.50 7.36 -3.09
C GLY A 43 0.71 5.90 -3.51
N SER A 44 1.70 5.23 -2.91
CA SER A 44 2.01 3.81 -3.18
C SER A 44 0.87 2.88 -2.74
N ILE A 45 0.23 3.21 -1.62
CA ILE A 45 -0.93 2.46 -1.10
C ILE A 45 -2.06 2.50 -2.13
N PHE A 46 -2.52 3.69 -2.51
CA PHE A 46 -3.65 3.82 -3.43
C PHE A 46 -3.32 3.31 -4.84
N GLU A 47 -2.09 3.45 -5.31
CA GLU A 47 -1.69 2.89 -6.60
C GLU A 47 -1.79 1.35 -6.60
N THR A 48 -1.29 0.70 -5.56
CA THR A 48 -1.34 -0.76 -5.41
C THR A 48 -2.78 -1.25 -5.27
N LEU A 49 -3.57 -0.57 -4.44
CA LEU A 49 -4.99 -0.88 -4.22
C LEU A 49 -5.82 -0.72 -5.50
N ARG A 50 -5.55 0.29 -6.33
CA ARG A 50 -6.20 0.47 -7.64
C ARG A 50 -5.90 -0.65 -8.62
N LEU A 51 -4.76 -1.33 -8.49
CA LEU A 51 -4.42 -2.50 -9.28
C LEU A 51 -4.96 -3.81 -8.68
N ALA A 52 -5.74 -3.73 -7.60
CA ALA A 52 -6.25 -4.88 -6.84
C ALA A 52 -5.12 -5.85 -6.43
N LYS A 53 -3.95 -5.31 -6.07
CA LYS A 53 -2.80 -6.10 -5.68
C LYS A 53 -2.74 -6.26 -4.15
N PRO A 54 -2.39 -7.45 -3.64
CA PRO A 54 -2.19 -7.67 -2.22
C PRO A 54 -1.06 -6.76 -1.71
N LEU A 55 -1.32 -6.06 -0.62
CA LEU A 55 -0.43 -5.05 -0.08
C LEU A 55 -0.17 -5.30 1.41
N ILE A 56 1.10 -5.28 1.79
CA ILE A 56 1.55 -5.15 3.18
C ILE A 56 2.19 -3.78 3.34
N VAL A 57 1.63 -2.96 4.22
CA VAL A 57 2.21 -1.67 4.59
C VAL A 57 3.05 -1.85 5.83
N VAL A 58 4.33 -1.48 5.75
CA VAL A 58 5.24 -1.48 6.88
C VAL A 58 5.31 -0.06 7.43
N VAL A 59 4.70 0.14 8.59
CA VAL A 59 4.71 1.41 9.32
C VAL A 59 5.96 1.47 10.18
N ASN A 60 6.72 2.57 10.06
CA ASN A 60 7.84 2.85 10.96
C ASN A 60 7.47 4.01 11.89
N GLU A 61 7.08 3.68 13.12
CA GLU A 61 6.65 4.63 14.15
C GLU A 61 7.75 5.64 14.54
N ASP A 62 9.03 5.28 14.34
CA ASP A 62 10.17 6.15 14.69
C ASP A 62 10.49 7.23 13.64
N LEU A 63 9.91 7.12 12.43
CA LEU A 63 10.32 7.93 11.27
C LEU A 63 9.15 8.61 10.54
N MET A 64 7.92 8.09 10.65
CA MET A 64 6.76 8.61 9.91
C MET A 64 5.90 9.52 10.77
N ASP A 65 5.40 10.60 10.17
CA ASP A 65 4.30 11.38 10.75
C ASP A 65 3.10 10.45 10.96
N ASN A 66 2.52 10.47 12.18
CA ASN A 66 1.43 9.59 12.60
C ASN A 66 0.25 9.52 11.61
N HIS A 67 0.02 10.58 10.85
CA HIS A 67 -1.03 10.66 9.83
C HIS A 67 -0.94 9.60 8.73
N GLN A 68 0.27 9.14 8.37
CA GLN A 68 0.41 8.07 7.37
C GLN A 68 0.12 6.68 7.95
N SER A 69 0.39 6.50 9.25
CA SER A 69 0.07 5.29 10.01
C SER A 69 -1.44 5.12 10.16
N GLU A 70 -2.16 6.19 10.52
CA GLU A 70 -3.63 6.20 10.65
C GLU A 70 -4.33 5.69 9.38
N LEU A 71 -3.86 6.13 8.20
CA LEU A 71 -4.38 5.66 6.91
C LEU A 71 -4.20 4.15 6.72
N ALA A 72 -3.00 3.64 7.03
CA ALA A 72 -2.68 2.22 6.88
C ALA A 72 -3.50 1.36 7.85
N GLU A 73 -3.70 1.84 9.08
CA GLU A 73 -4.51 1.17 10.11
C GLU A 73 -5.99 1.11 9.70
N GLU A 74 -6.58 2.23 9.29
CA GLU A 74 -7.98 2.28 8.80
C GLU A 74 -8.22 1.34 7.61
N LEU A 75 -7.28 1.28 6.66
CA LEU A 75 -7.38 0.37 5.52
C LEU A 75 -7.18 -1.10 5.92
N ALA A 76 -6.38 -1.37 6.94
CA ALA A 76 -6.21 -2.70 7.49
C ALA A 76 -7.45 -3.18 8.25
N GLU A 77 -8.08 -2.30 9.04
CA GLU A 77 -9.35 -2.59 9.73
C GLU A 77 -10.47 -2.94 8.74
N ARG A 78 -10.51 -2.26 7.60
CA ARG A 78 -11.43 -2.55 6.49
C ARG A 78 -11.00 -3.74 5.62
N LYS A 79 -9.91 -4.42 5.97
CA LYS A 79 -9.36 -5.61 5.29
C LYS A 79 -8.94 -5.36 3.84
N HIS A 80 -8.54 -4.14 3.49
CA HIS A 80 -8.00 -3.84 2.16
C HIS A 80 -6.52 -4.14 2.03
N LEU A 81 -5.78 -4.13 3.15
CA LEU A 81 -4.35 -4.39 3.21
C LEU A 81 -3.95 -4.98 4.57
N TYR A 82 -2.71 -5.44 4.70
CA TYR A 82 -2.12 -5.78 5.99
C TYR A 82 -1.22 -4.65 6.49
N CYS A 83 -1.39 -4.24 7.75
CA CYS A 83 -0.46 -3.33 8.41
C CYS A 83 0.55 -4.13 9.23
N ALA A 84 1.84 -3.86 9.03
CA ALA A 84 2.96 -4.50 9.68
C ALA A 84 3.89 -3.46 10.30
N ARG A 85 4.63 -3.88 11.32
CA ARG A 85 5.83 -3.18 11.80
C ARG A 85 7.05 -3.96 11.34
N PRO A 86 8.25 -3.35 11.27
CA PRO A 86 9.46 -4.07 10.90
C PRO A 86 9.68 -5.35 11.72
N GLN A 87 9.30 -5.35 12.99
CA GLN A 87 9.42 -6.49 13.91
C GLN A 87 8.35 -7.56 13.67
N THR A 88 7.15 -7.19 13.18
CA THR A 88 6.03 -8.12 12.97
C THR A 88 5.88 -8.58 11.52
N LEU A 89 6.62 -7.97 10.59
CA LEU A 89 6.55 -8.27 9.15
C LEU A 89 6.72 -9.76 8.85
N THR A 90 7.70 -10.42 9.47
CA THR A 90 7.96 -11.85 9.25
C THR A 90 6.77 -12.72 9.67
N GLN A 91 6.09 -12.37 10.76
CA GLN A 91 4.92 -13.09 11.25
C GLN A 91 3.74 -12.91 10.30
N ILE A 92 3.52 -11.68 9.82
CA ILE A 92 2.44 -11.38 8.87
C ILE A 92 2.66 -12.09 7.53
N ILE A 93 3.89 -12.10 7.01
CA ILE A 93 4.20 -12.83 5.77
C ILE A 93 3.97 -14.34 5.94
N ALA A 94 4.30 -14.91 7.10
CA ALA A 94 4.12 -16.34 7.37
C ALA A 94 2.64 -16.74 7.50
N GLY A 95 1.79 -15.85 8.01
CA GLY A 95 0.35 -16.06 8.16
C GLY A 95 -0.50 -15.38 7.08
N LEU A 96 0.11 -14.91 5.99
CA LEU A 96 -0.57 -14.11 4.99
C LEU A 96 -1.64 -14.94 4.27
N ASP A 97 -2.89 -14.46 4.35
CA ASP A 97 -4.01 -15.00 3.59
C ASP A 97 -4.52 -13.94 2.62
N VAL A 98 -4.01 -14.01 1.39
CA VAL A 98 -4.32 -13.05 0.33
C VAL A 98 -5.81 -13.08 -0.05
N GLU A 99 -6.48 -14.22 0.09
CA GLU A 99 -7.89 -14.37 -0.29
C GLU A 99 -8.84 -13.65 0.69
N SER A 100 -8.36 -13.37 1.91
CA SER A 100 -9.12 -12.63 2.92
C SER A 100 -9.21 -11.12 2.66
N LEU A 101 -8.40 -10.59 1.73
CA LEU A 101 -8.38 -9.16 1.41
C LEU A 101 -9.55 -8.75 0.51
N LEU A 102 -10.19 -7.64 0.87
CA LEU A 102 -11.28 -7.05 0.11
C LEU A 102 -10.74 -6.06 -0.93
N PRO A 103 -11.19 -6.12 -2.20
CA PRO A 103 -10.84 -5.13 -3.20
C PRO A 103 -11.20 -3.71 -2.73
N TYR A 104 -10.27 -2.78 -2.92
CA TYR A 104 -10.51 -1.38 -2.62
C TYR A 104 -11.25 -0.72 -3.77
N HIS A 105 -12.39 -0.10 -3.47
CA HIS A 105 -13.12 0.73 -4.42
C HIS A 105 -12.85 2.21 -4.11
N PRO A 106 -12.14 2.93 -4.99
CA PRO A 106 -11.93 4.36 -4.79
C PRO A 106 -13.27 5.08 -4.78
N GLY A 107 -13.46 5.99 -3.82
CA GLY A 107 -14.64 6.85 -3.78
C GLY A 107 -14.71 7.76 -5.01
N ASP A 108 -15.93 8.14 -5.39
CA ASP A 108 -16.13 9.13 -6.44
C ASP A 108 -15.84 10.54 -5.90
N ALA A 109 -14.72 11.12 -6.31
CA ALA A 109 -14.33 12.48 -5.95
C ALA A 109 -14.97 13.55 -6.84
N THR A 110 -15.67 13.15 -7.92
CA THR A 110 -16.29 14.07 -8.89
C THR A 110 -17.25 15.07 -8.24
N PRO A 111 -18.11 14.71 -7.26
CA PRO A 111 -19.00 15.67 -6.62
C PRO A 111 -18.26 16.78 -5.87
N VAL A 112 -17.15 16.43 -5.20
CA VAL A 112 -16.32 17.39 -4.47
C VAL A 112 -15.55 18.28 -5.44
N ALA A 113 -15.00 17.70 -6.51
CA ALA A 113 -14.31 18.45 -7.56
C ALA A 113 -15.25 19.47 -8.24
N LYS A 114 -16.48 19.05 -8.57
CA LYS A 114 -17.51 19.95 -9.13
C LYS A 114 -17.87 21.08 -8.18
N LEU A 115 -18.02 20.79 -6.88
CA LEU A 115 -18.31 21.83 -5.89
C LEU A 115 -17.16 22.86 -5.78
N ILE A 116 -15.92 22.39 -5.78
CA ILE A 116 -14.73 23.26 -5.76
C ILE A 116 -14.65 24.09 -7.04
N ASN A 117 -14.83 23.48 -8.22
CA ASN A 117 -14.83 24.19 -9.49
C ASN A 117 -15.92 25.26 -9.53
N HIS A 118 -17.14 24.93 -9.10
CA HIS A 118 -18.24 25.89 -8.98
C HIS A 118 -17.88 27.06 -8.06
N PHE A 119 -17.30 26.77 -6.88
CA PHE A 119 -16.89 27.81 -5.94
C PHE A 119 -15.77 28.71 -6.49
N LEU A 120 -14.86 28.14 -7.28
CA LEU A 120 -13.73 28.85 -7.90
C LEU A 120 -14.09 29.50 -9.24
N GLY A 121 -15.32 29.33 -9.74
CA GLY A 121 -15.77 29.86 -11.04
C GLY A 121 -15.11 29.17 -12.24
N LEU A 122 -14.60 27.95 -12.06
CA LEU A 122 -14.03 27.13 -13.13
C LEU A 122 -15.14 26.39 -13.88
N PRO A 123 -15.01 26.18 -15.20
CA PRO A 123 -15.96 25.40 -15.97
C PRO A 123 -16.01 23.94 -15.48
N ASP A 124 -17.21 23.34 -15.56
CA ASP A 124 -17.41 21.91 -15.38
C ASP A 124 -17.08 21.21 -16.71
N ASP A 125 -15.84 20.71 -16.85
CA ASP A 125 -15.44 19.83 -17.96
C ASP A 125 -16.02 18.40 -17.78
#